data_AF-A0A8T7HPH0-F1
#
_entry.id   AF-A0A8T7HPH0-F1
#
_cell.length_a   1.000
_cell.length_b   1.000
_cell.length_c   1.000
_cell.angle_alpha   90.00
_cell.angle_beta   90.00
_cell.angle_gamma   90.00
#
_symmetry.space_group_name_H-M   'P 1'
#
loop_
_entity.id
_entity.type
_entity.pdbx_description
1 polymer ?
#
loop_
_entity_poly.entity_id
_entity_poly.type
_entity_poly.pdbx_seq_one_letter_code
_entity_poly.pdbx_strand_id
1 'polypeptide(L)'
;MPQGSAVNDILQMRQQGLSNNQVIQNLQRAGYTNTQIFDAMNQADTKMAVEGFQPAFMQHSEPPAHELFTQPPQDAQSSVQGNPINSLRMDSGSSEKSNEKIEELVEAIIEEKWTEIVRDVNKIIDWKNKVETRLSDMEIKLDSLRDNFSDLNRAIVS
;
A
#
# COMPACT_ATOMS: atom_id res chain seq x y z
N MET A 1 20.19 -3.90 -10.77
CA MET A 1 20.29 -2.46 -11.08
C MET A 1 20.97 -1.75 -9.91
N PRO A 2 21.68 -0.62 -10.11
CA PRO A 2 22.41 0.05 -9.03
C PRO A 2 21.45 0.72 -8.03
N GLN A 3 21.65 0.50 -6.74
CA GLN A 3 20.80 1.00 -5.65
C GLN A 3 20.71 2.55 -5.58
N GLY A 4 21.67 3.26 -6.20
CA GLY A 4 21.71 4.72 -6.21
C GLY A 4 20.56 5.42 -6.97
N SER A 5 19.84 4.73 -7.86
CA SER A 5 18.65 5.33 -8.49
C SER A 5 17.50 5.45 -7.50
N ALA A 6 17.16 4.37 -6.78
CA ALA A 6 16.07 4.35 -5.81
C ALA A 6 16.20 5.44 -4.72
N VAL A 7 17.42 5.69 -4.21
CA VAL A 7 17.67 6.74 -3.20
C VAL A 7 17.35 8.14 -3.77
N ASN A 8 17.77 8.41 -5.01
CA ASN A 8 17.51 9.68 -5.67
C ASN A 8 16.02 9.85 -6.01
N ASP A 9 15.36 8.78 -6.48
CA ASP A 9 13.93 8.76 -6.77
C ASP A 9 13.11 9.08 -5.51
N ILE A 10 13.47 8.50 -4.36
CA ILE A 10 12.86 8.78 -3.04
C ILE A 10 13.05 10.24 -2.64
N LEU A 11 14.28 10.76 -2.73
CA LEU A 11 14.59 12.16 -2.40
C LEU A 11 13.78 13.12 -3.27
N GLN A 12 13.67 12.86 -4.58
CA GLN A 12 12.90 13.68 -5.50
C GLN A 12 11.41 13.66 -5.17
N MET A 13 10.82 12.48 -4.95
CA MET A 13 9.39 12.37 -4.60
C MET A 13 9.08 13.00 -3.23
N ARG A 14 10.00 12.87 -2.25
CA ARG A 14 9.83 13.48 -0.93
C ARG A 14 9.98 15.02 -0.98
N GLN A 15 10.87 15.55 -1.83
CA GLN A 15 10.94 17.00 -2.12
C GLN A 15 9.66 17.53 -2.79
N GLN A 16 8.95 16.70 -3.57
CA GLN A 16 7.63 17.02 -4.11
C GLN A 16 6.49 16.91 -3.07
N GLY A 17 6.80 16.55 -1.82
CA GLY A 17 5.82 16.41 -0.74
C GLY A 17 5.01 15.11 -0.77
N LEU A 18 5.41 14.10 -1.54
CA LEU A 18 4.75 12.79 -1.51
C LEU A 18 4.99 12.10 -0.15
N SER A 19 3.95 11.45 0.36
CA SER A 19 4.07 10.61 1.56
C SER A 19 4.86 9.33 1.27
N ASN A 20 5.56 8.80 2.29
CA ASN A 20 6.36 7.58 2.15
C ASN A 20 5.56 6.41 1.53
N ASN A 21 4.26 6.27 1.85
CA ASN A 21 3.39 5.24 1.25
C ASN A 21 3.20 5.41 -0.28
N GLN A 22 3.08 6.65 -0.77
CA GLN A 22 2.99 6.94 -2.20
C GLN A 22 4.33 6.71 -2.91
N VAL A 23 5.43 7.05 -2.24
CA VAL A 23 6.80 6.78 -2.73
C VAL A 23 7.01 5.27 -2.91
N ILE A 24 6.65 4.46 -1.90
CA ILE A 24 6.73 2.99 -1.97
C ILE A 24 5.93 2.44 -3.15
N GLN A 25 4.67 2.89 -3.33
CA GLN A 25 3.83 2.44 -4.45
C GLN A 25 4.40 2.81 -5.82
N ASN A 26 4.99 4.01 -5.97
CA ASN A 26 5.64 4.41 -7.23
C ASN A 26 6.89 3.59 -7.51
N LEU A 27 7.71 3.26 -6.50
CA LEU A 27 8.90 2.43 -6.66
C LEU A 27 8.56 0.96 -6.96
N GLN A 28 7.51 0.42 -6.33
CA GLN A 28 6.98 -0.90 -6.67
C GLN A 28 6.52 -0.96 -8.15
N ARG A 29 5.83 0.10 -8.64
CA ARG A 29 5.46 0.23 -10.07
C ARG A 29 6.67 0.37 -10.99
N ALA A 30 7.76 0.97 -10.52
CA ALA A 30 9.03 1.04 -11.23
C ALA A 30 9.85 -0.27 -11.18
N GLY A 31 9.36 -1.30 -10.47
CA GLY A 31 9.97 -2.63 -10.41
C GLY A 31 11.05 -2.81 -9.33
N TYR A 32 11.17 -1.87 -8.38
CA TYR A 32 12.07 -2.04 -7.22
C TYR A 32 11.49 -3.03 -6.20
N THR A 33 12.36 -3.84 -5.57
CA THR A 33 11.93 -4.78 -4.52
C THR A 33 11.70 -4.07 -3.19
N ASN A 34 10.85 -4.61 -2.32
CA ASN A 34 10.58 -4.02 -1.00
C ASN A 34 11.88 -3.77 -0.20
N THR A 35 12.83 -4.71 -0.18
CA THR A 35 14.13 -4.53 0.49
C THR A 35 14.91 -3.34 -0.07
N GLN A 36 14.97 -3.20 -1.41
CA GLN A 36 15.64 -2.06 -2.06
C GLN A 36 14.97 -0.74 -1.70
N ILE A 37 13.63 -0.72 -1.61
CA ILE A 37 12.86 0.47 -1.23
C ILE A 37 13.14 0.85 0.23
N PHE A 38 13.13 -0.10 1.16
CA PHE A 38 13.41 0.16 2.57
C PHE A 38 14.87 0.60 2.81
N ASP A 39 15.84 -0.08 2.20
CA ASP A 39 17.25 0.32 2.27
C ASP A 39 17.45 1.73 1.70
N ALA A 40 16.87 2.02 0.54
CA ALA A 40 17.00 3.31 -0.10
C ALA A 40 16.26 4.43 0.67
N MET A 41 15.14 4.12 1.33
CA MET A 41 14.39 5.08 2.15
C MET A 41 15.18 5.41 3.43
N ASN A 42 15.73 4.41 4.11
CA ASN A 42 16.58 4.61 5.28
C ASN A 42 17.87 5.38 4.93
N GLN A 43 18.47 5.10 3.77
CA GLN A 43 19.58 5.90 3.23
C GLN A 43 19.18 7.33 2.89
N ALA A 44 18.00 7.56 2.29
CA ALA A 44 17.49 8.90 2.00
C ALA A 44 17.20 9.69 3.29
N ASP A 45 16.59 9.08 4.30
CA ASP A 45 16.35 9.69 5.61
C ASP A 45 17.65 10.02 6.35
N THR A 46 18.62 9.10 6.35
CA THR A 46 19.97 9.35 6.89
C THR A 46 20.66 10.48 6.13
N LYS A 47 20.55 10.53 4.80
CA LYS A 47 21.16 11.57 3.99
C LYS A 47 20.53 12.95 4.24
N MET A 48 19.21 13.07 4.32
CA MET A 48 18.55 14.34 4.68
C MET A 48 18.90 14.80 6.10
N ALA A 49 19.03 13.87 7.05
CA ALA A 49 19.46 14.18 8.41
C ALA A 49 20.91 14.68 8.48
N VAL A 50 21.80 14.16 7.61
CA VAL A 50 23.20 14.61 7.48
C VAL A 50 23.33 15.90 6.67
N GLU A 51 22.47 16.14 5.66
CA GLU A 51 22.46 17.34 4.80
C GLU A 51 21.69 18.53 5.41
N GLY A 52 21.20 18.41 6.65
CA GLY A 52 20.83 19.55 7.50
C GLY A 52 19.47 20.21 7.24
N PHE A 53 18.61 19.62 6.41
CA PHE A 53 17.24 20.11 6.18
C PHE A 53 16.22 19.41 7.09
N GLN A 54 16.17 19.83 8.35
CA GLN A 54 15.09 19.44 9.28
C GLN A 54 13.89 20.39 9.18
N PRO A 55 12.74 19.99 8.61
CA PRO A 55 11.47 20.53 9.05
C PRO A 55 11.17 19.99 10.46
N ALA A 56 10.96 20.90 11.41
CA ALA A 56 10.77 20.53 12.82
C ALA A 56 9.44 19.82 13.07
N PHE A 57 9.46 18.49 13.08
CA PHE A 57 8.45 17.64 13.72
C PHE A 57 9.12 16.62 14.62
N MET A 58 9.74 17.11 15.70
CA MET A 58 10.01 16.27 16.86
C MET A 58 8.68 15.99 17.58
N GLN A 59 8.35 14.71 17.77
CA GLN A 59 7.74 14.30 19.02
C GLN A 59 8.73 13.41 19.75
N HIS A 60 9.34 13.99 20.78
CA HIS A 60 10.40 13.43 21.60
C HIS A 60 9.80 12.64 22.77
N SER A 61 10.34 11.46 23.09
CA SER A 61 9.93 10.64 24.24
C SER A 61 11.09 9.76 24.75
N GLU A 62 12.10 10.43 25.32
CA GLU A 62 13.00 9.90 26.37
C GLU A 62 12.42 10.29 27.77
N PRO A 63 13.03 9.97 28.94
CA PRO A 63 14.19 9.12 29.27
C PRO A 63 13.69 7.89 30.11
N PRO A 64 14.34 7.28 31.14
CA PRO A 64 15.69 7.42 31.73
C PRO A 64 16.42 6.08 32.03
N ALA A 65 17.44 6.14 32.91
CA ALA A 65 18.39 5.07 33.25
C ALA A 65 18.02 4.19 34.46
N HIS A 66 18.70 3.04 34.59
CA HIS A 66 18.90 2.30 35.86
C HIS A 66 20.29 1.66 35.90
N GLU A 67 21.10 2.03 36.89
CA GLU A 67 22.24 1.25 37.38
C GLU A 67 21.75 0.22 38.40
N LEU A 68 22.27 -1.02 38.43
CA LEU A 68 22.51 -1.76 39.69
C LEU A 68 23.37 -3.04 39.53
N PHE A 69 24.53 -3.02 40.18
CA PHE A 69 25.36 -4.12 40.75
C PHE A 69 24.89 -5.60 40.70
N THR A 70 25.80 -6.54 40.35
CA THR A 70 26.60 -7.36 41.31
C THR A 70 27.46 -8.49 40.68
N GLN A 71 28.52 -8.92 41.42
CA GLN A 71 29.25 -10.22 41.37
C GLN A 71 30.38 -10.45 40.33
N PRO A 72 31.36 -11.36 40.58
CA PRO A 72 32.45 -11.33 41.60
C PRO A 72 33.88 -11.36 40.98
N PRO A 73 35.00 -11.29 41.76
CA PRO A 73 36.33 -11.02 41.21
C PRO A 73 37.14 -12.27 40.77
N GLN A 74 38.00 -12.09 39.77
CA GLN A 74 39.17 -12.94 39.51
C GLN A 74 40.41 -12.10 39.17
N ASP A 75 41.52 -12.41 39.82
CA ASP A 75 42.83 -11.78 39.64
C ASP A 75 43.61 -12.29 38.40
N ALA A 76 44.71 -11.58 38.11
CA ALA A 76 45.84 -11.97 37.25
C ALA A 76 45.73 -11.80 35.72
N GLN A 77 46.04 -10.58 35.27
CA GLN A 77 46.99 -10.23 34.19
C GLN A 77 47.21 -11.23 33.02
N SER A 78 46.88 -10.83 31.78
CA SER A 78 47.89 -10.28 30.83
C SER A 78 47.34 -9.97 29.42
N SER A 79 47.78 -8.83 28.88
CA SER A 79 48.01 -8.48 27.46
C SER A 79 46.89 -8.59 26.37
N VAL A 80 46.46 -7.40 25.93
CA VAL A 80 46.55 -6.88 24.53
C VAL A 80 45.70 -7.53 23.41
N GLN A 81 44.79 -6.68 22.87
CA GLN A 81 44.42 -6.50 21.45
C GLN A 81 43.38 -7.41 20.76
N GLY A 82 42.27 -6.76 20.36
CA GLY A 82 41.61 -7.00 19.06
C GLY A 82 40.37 -7.90 19.05
N ASN A 83 39.20 -7.28 18.89
CA ASN A 83 37.88 -7.83 18.54
C ASN A 83 37.76 -9.36 18.32
N PRO A 84 36.89 -10.05 19.08
CA PRO A 84 36.32 -11.30 18.60
C PRO A 84 35.38 -11.00 17.43
N ILE A 85 35.80 -11.38 16.22
CA ILE A 85 34.86 -11.59 15.11
C ILE A 85 33.99 -12.78 15.49
N ASN A 86 32.83 -12.51 16.07
CA ASN A 86 31.84 -13.53 16.40
C ASN A 86 31.06 -13.94 15.14
N SER A 87 31.77 -14.53 14.19
CA SER A 87 31.13 -15.28 13.11
C SER A 87 30.68 -16.63 13.67
N LEU A 88 29.41 -16.76 14.07
CA LEU A 88 28.61 -17.96 13.79
C LEU A 88 27.10 -17.77 14.08
N ARG A 89 26.32 -17.77 12.99
CA ARG A 89 25.02 -18.45 12.82
C ARG A 89 23.73 -17.96 13.52
N MET A 90 22.66 -18.09 12.72
CA MET A 90 21.23 -18.19 13.09
C MET A 90 20.51 -16.92 13.58
N ASP A 91 20.19 -16.04 12.63
CA ASP A 91 18.77 -15.87 12.29
C ASP A 91 18.58 -15.83 10.77
N SER A 92 17.98 -16.89 10.22
CA SER A 92 17.44 -16.93 8.86
C SER A 92 16.07 -17.61 8.88
N GLY A 93 15.32 -17.42 9.98
CA GLY A 93 13.94 -17.90 10.14
C GLY A 93 12.92 -16.77 10.28
N SER A 94 13.37 -15.51 10.30
CA SER A 94 12.51 -14.32 10.37
C SER A 94 11.94 -13.88 9.01
N SER A 95 12.60 -14.19 7.89
CA SER A 95 12.13 -13.78 6.55
C SER A 95 10.92 -14.58 6.05
N GLU A 96 10.81 -15.88 6.34
CA GLU A 96 9.64 -16.68 5.96
C GLU A 96 8.39 -16.20 6.70
N LYS A 97 8.48 -16.01 8.02
CA LYS A 97 7.39 -15.45 8.86
C LYS A 97 6.95 -14.04 8.48
N SER A 98 7.78 -13.30 7.76
CA SER A 98 7.41 -12.00 7.19
C SER A 98 6.65 -12.16 5.88
N ASN A 99 7.04 -13.09 5.01
CA ASN A 99 6.29 -13.42 3.80
C ASN A 99 4.94 -14.07 4.13
N GLU A 100 4.88 -15.04 5.05
CA GLU A 100 3.63 -15.69 5.49
C GLU A 100 2.58 -14.65 5.94
N LYS A 101 2.99 -13.64 6.72
CA LYS A 101 2.12 -12.54 7.15
C LYS A 101 1.73 -11.58 6.04
N ILE A 102 2.59 -11.41 5.03
CA ILE A 102 2.28 -10.62 3.83
C ILE A 102 1.29 -11.38 2.95
N GLU A 103 1.44 -12.70 2.81
CA GLU A 103 0.50 -13.58 2.11
C GLU A 103 -0.86 -13.61 2.81
N GLU A 104 -0.91 -13.80 4.14
CA GLU A 104 -2.15 -13.73 4.94
C GLU A 104 -2.86 -12.36 4.80
N LEU A 105 -2.10 -11.25 4.84
CA LEU A 105 -2.65 -9.91 4.58
C LEU A 105 -3.14 -9.75 3.13
N VAL A 106 -2.43 -10.31 2.15
CA VAL A 106 -2.80 -10.23 0.74
C VAL A 106 -4.03 -11.08 0.45
N GLU A 107 -4.16 -12.28 1.01
CA GLU A 107 -5.36 -13.12 0.90
C GLU A 107 -6.58 -12.43 1.54
N ALA A 108 -6.43 -11.87 2.74
CA ALA A 108 -7.49 -11.11 3.40
C ALA A 108 -7.95 -9.89 2.57
N ILE A 109 -7.00 -9.13 1.99
CA ILE A 109 -7.29 -7.99 1.12
C ILE A 109 -7.93 -8.44 -0.20
N ILE A 110 -7.48 -9.55 -0.79
CA ILE A 110 -8.05 -10.10 -2.02
C ILE A 110 -9.49 -10.53 -1.79
N GLU A 111 -9.80 -11.25 -0.71
CA GLU A 111 -11.16 -11.72 -0.42
C GLU A 111 -12.11 -10.54 -0.10
N GLU A 112 -11.64 -9.54 0.67
CA GLU A 112 -12.41 -8.31 0.93
C GLU A 112 -12.73 -7.57 -0.38
N LYS A 113 -11.72 -7.35 -1.24
CA LYS A 113 -11.90 -6.64 -2.51
C LYS A 113 -12.69 -7.45 -3.52
N TRP A 114 -12.55 -8.77 -3.55
CA TRP A 114 -13.36 -9.65 -4.39
C TRP A 114 -14.83 -9.60 -3.97
N THR A 115 -15.11 -9.66 -2.67
CA THR A 115 -16.47 -9.50 -2.12
C THR A 115 -17.07 -8.14 -2.44
N GLU A 116 -16.29 -7.05 -2.34
CA GLU A 116 -16.71 -5.70 -2.72
C GLU A 116 -17.04 -5.60 -4.23
N ILE A 117 -16.17 -6.14 -5.10
CA ILE A 117 -16.39 -6.16 -6.56
C ILE A 117 -17.63 -6.99 -6.91
N VAL A 118 -17.79 -8.19 -6.33
CA VAL A 118 -18.96 -9.04 -6.57
C VAL A 118 -20.25 -8.36 -6.10
N ARG A 119 -20.21 -7.64 -4.96
CA ARG A 119 -21.34 -6.84 -4.49
C ARG A 119 -21.71 -5.74 -5.49
N ASP A 120 -20.73 -5.06 -6.08
CA ASP A 120 -20.96 -3.99 -7.05
C ASP A 120 -21.41 -4.51 -8.42
N VAL A 121 -20.88 -5.64 -8.88
CA VAL A 121 -21.38 -6.36 -10.08
C VAL A 121 -22.86 -6.73 -9.90
N ASN A 122 -23.26 -7.24 -8.72
CA ASN A 122 -24.67 -7.54 -8.46
C ASN A 122 -25.56 -6.27 -8.51
N LYS A 123 -25.11 -5.14 -7.96
CA LYS A 123 -25.84 -3.85 -8.10
C LYS A 123 -25.99 -3.43 -9.58
N ILE A 124 -24.95 -3.64 -10.39
CA ILE A 124 -24.97 -3.34 -11.82
C ILE A 124 -25.95 -4.25 -12.57
N ILE A 125 -26.01 -5.54 -12.22
CA ILE A 125 -27.00 -6.49 -12.77
C ILE A 125 -28.43 -6.06 -12.40
N ASP A 126 -28.69 -5.73 -11.14
CA ASP A 126 -30.00 -5.22 -10.70
C ASP A 126 -30.41 -3.93 -11.41
N TRP A 127 -29.46 -3.02 -11.61
CA TRP A 127 -29.68 -1.79 -12.36
C TRP A 127 -29.96 -2.06 -13.84
N LYS A 128 -29.17 -2.94 -14.49
CA LYS A 128 -29.37 -3.38 -15.88
C LYS A 128 -30.77 -3.96 -16.05
N ASN A 129 -31.17 -4.89 -15.20
CA ASN A 129 -32.50 -5.51 -15.24
C ASN A 129 -33.62 -4.45 -15.10
N LYS A 130 -33.48 -3.50 -14.17
CA LYS A 130 -34.43 -2.38 -14.00
C LYS A 130 -34.47 -1.45 -15.23
N VAL A 131 -33.35 -1.22 -15.90
CA VAL A 131 -33.30 -0.42 -17.14
C VAL A 131 -33.95 -1.18 -18.29
N GLU A 132 -33.70 -2.47 -18.43
CA GLU A 132 -34.31 -3.32 -19.47
C GLU A 132 -35.84 -3.41 -19.32
N THR A 133 -36.37 -3.59 -18.10
CA THR A 133 -37.82 -3.50 -17.86
C THR A 133 -38.38 -2.13 -18.25
N ARG A 134 -37.72 -1.03 -17.85
CA ARG A 134 -38.19 0.33 -18.17
C ARG A 134 -38.09 0.66 -19.66
N LEU A 135 -37.13 0.07 -20.38
CA LEU A 135 -37.01 0.20 -21.83
C LEU A 135 -38.18 -0.51 -22.52
N SER A 136 -38.47 -1.76 -22.14
CA SER A 136 -39.61 -2.52 -22.67
C SER A 136 -40.96 -1.83 -22.38
N ASP A 137 -41.14 -1.28 -21.17
CA ASP A 137 -42.31 -0.45 -20.82
C ASP A 137 -42.43 0.81 -21.70
N MET A 138 -41.31 1.40 -22.14
CA MET A 138 -41.31 2.56 -23.04
C MET A 138 -41.63 2.16 -24.48
N GLU A 139 -41.13 1.02 -24.96
CA GLU A 139 -41.44 0.47 -26.29
C GLU A 139 -42.95 0.21 -26.42
N ILE A 140 -43.56 -0.49 -25.45
CA ILE A 140 -45.01 -0.76 -25.41
C ILE A 140 -45.83 0.55 -25.38
N LYS A 141 -45.35 1.57 -24.64
CA LYS A 141 -46.01 2.89 -24.59
C LYS A 141 -45.87 3.66 -25.90
N LEU A 142 -44.74 3.53 -26.60
CA LEU A 142 -44.51 4.18 -27.89
C LEU A 142 -45.40 3.55 -28.97
N ASP A 143 -45.48 2.23 -29.04
CA ASP A 143 -46.38 1.52 -29.96
C ASP A 143 -47.85 1.86 -29.69
N SER A 144 -48.30 1.84 -28.43
CA SER A 144 -49.67 2.28 -28.12
C SER A 144 -49.92 3.76 -28.44
N LEU A 145 -48.95 4.66 -28.27
CA LEU A 145 -49.07 6.06 -28.70
C LEU A 145 -49.21 6.18 -30.23
N ARG A 146 -48.45 5.36 -30.97
CA ARG A 146 -48.49 5.29 -32.44
C ARG A 146 -49.84 4.76 -32.94
N ASP A 147 -50.39 3.75 -32.29
CA ASP A 147 -51.71 3.19 -32.62
C ASP A 147 -52.81 4.23 -32.34
N ASN A 148 -52.80 4.84 -31.16
CA ASN A 148 -53.72 5.93 -30.81
C ASN A 148 -53.66 7.11 -31.80
N PHE A 149 -52.46 7.49 -32.26
CA PHE A 149 -52.29 8.53 -33.27
C PHE A 149 -52.83 8.10 -34.64
N SER A 150 -52.65 6.83 -35.01
CA SER A 150 -53.15 6.26 -36.27
C SER A 150 -54.67 6.20 -36.30
N ASP A 151 -55.30 5.81 -35.19
CA ASP A 151 -56.75 5.80 -35.01
C ASP A 151 -57.33 7.22 -34.99
N LEU A 152 -56.69 8.17 -34.30
CA LEU A 152 -57.09 9.58 -34.32
C LEU A 152 -57.04 10.15 -35.75
N ASN A 153 -55.94 9.91 -36.47
CA ASN A 153 -55.80 10.35 -37.86
C ASN A 153 -56.86 9.71 -38.78
N ARG A 154 -57.15 8.43 -38.58
CA ARG A 154 -58.22 7.72 -39.31
C ARG A 154 -59.60 8.33 -39.04
N ALA A 155 -59.90 8.67 -37.78
CA ALA A 155 -61.16 9.30 -37.37
C ALA A 155 -61.30 10.77 -37.80
N ILE A 156 -60.20 11.45 -38.12
CA ILE A 156 -60.20 12.81 -38.71
C ILE A 156 -60.37 12.77 -40.23
N VAL A 157 -59.90 11.71 -40.88
CA VAL A 157 -59.93 11.55 -42.35
C VAL A 157 -61.22 10.90 -42.87
N SER A 158 -61.99 10.21 -42.01
CA SER A 158 -63.30 9.61 -42.33
C SER A 158 -64.50 10.53 -42.05
#